data_AF-A0A8B9BP63-F1
#
_entry.id   AF-A0A8B9BP63-F1
#
_cell.length_a   1.000
_cell.length_b   1.000
_cell.length_c   1.000
_cell.angle_alpha   90.00
_cell.angle_beta   90.00
_cell.angle_gamma   90.00
#
_symmetry.space_group_name_H-M   'P 1'
#
loop_
_entity.id
_entity.type
_entity.pdbx_description
1 polymer ?
#
loop_
_entity_poly.entity_id
_entity_poly.type
_entity_poly.pdbx_seq_one_letter_code
_entity_poly.pdbx_strand_id
1 'polypeptide(L)'
;MPEDFLVTLYTGSRWGAGTKADVFLQLISQNGTSDVHCLWHPQVPSFHQGSTDRFLLTTREGLGDICTLYSLLGRTRFKCHCLPFAWPKDQGGISPALPLKI
;
A
#
# COMPACT_ATOMS: atom_id res chain seq x y z
N MET A 1 -6.87 -12.67 13.94
CA MET A 1 -7.70 -11.44 13.89
C MET A 1 -7.20 -10.63 12.72
N PRO A 2 -8.08 -10.13 11.84
CA PRO A 2 -7.66 -9.29 10.73
C PRO A 2 -7.03 -7.99 11.23
N GLU A 3 -6.01 -7.51 10.54
CA GLU A 3 -5.32 -6.27 10.86
C GLU A 3 -5.17 -5.42 9.59
N ASP A 4 -5.40 -4.11 9.73
CA ASP A 4 -5.32 -3.18 8.62
C ASP A 4 -3.97 -2.46 8.63
N PHE A 5 -3.33 -2.34 7.48
CA PHE A 5 -2.06 -1.66 7.29
C PHE A 5 -2.16 -0.58 6.24
N LEU A 6 -1.69 0.62 6.57
CA LEU A 6 -1.55 1.73 5.64
C LEU A 6 -0.19 1.65 4.95
N VAL A 7 -0.21 1.33 3.66
CA VAL A 7 0.96 1.32 2.80
C VAL A 7 1.03 2.61 2.00
N THR A 8 2.11 3.36 2.18
CA THR A 8 2.43 4.54 1.38
C THR A 8 3.58 4.23 0.43
N LEU A 9 3.35 4.41 -0.86
CA LEU A 9 4.36 4.27 -1.91
C LEU A 9 4.75 5.65 -2.45
N TYR A 10 6.05 5.88 -2.52
CA TYR A 10 6.63 7.08 -3.12
C TYR A 10 7.29 6.70 -4.45
N THR A 11 6.76 7.25 -5.53
CA THR A 11 7.32 7.11 -6.87
C THR A 11 8.35 8.20 -7.11
N GLY A 12 9.51 7.84 -7.64
CA GLY A 12 10.57 8.83 -7.96
C GLY A 12 10.08 9.93 -8.92
N SER A 13 10.73 11.09 -8.88
CA SER A 13 10.39 12.24 -9.73
C SER A 13 11.24 12.33 -11.01
N ARG A 14 12.20 11.43 -11.21
CA ARG A 14 13.00 11.36 -12.44
C ARG A 14 12.11 10.99 -13.63
N TRP A 15 12.44 11.51 -14.81
CA TRP A 15 11.76 11.15 -16.05
C TRP A 15 11.70 9.63 -16.23
N GLY A 16 10.49 9.11 -16.45
CA GLY A 16 10.22 7.67 -16.62
C GLY A 16 10.19 6.87 -15.31
N ALA A 17 10.15 7.51 -14.14
CA ALA A 17 10.04 6.80 -12.87
C ALA A 17 8.65 6.22 -12.61
N GLY A 18 7.59 6.77 -13.21
CA GLY A 18 6.24 6.19 -13.12
C GLY A 18 6.09 4.89 -13.90
N THR A 19 5.06 4.10 -13.58
CA THR A 19 4.74 2.85 -14.28
C THR A 19 3.25 2.73 -14.57
N LYS A 20 2.90 1.96 -15.61
CA LYS A 20 1.54 1.49 -15.91
C LYS A 20 1.39 -0.02 -15.69
N ALA A 21 2.47 -0.70 -15.31
CA ALA A 21 2.43 -2.13 -15.00
C ALA A 21 1.77 -2.35 -13.64
N ASP A 22 1.20 -3.54 -13.46
CA ASP A 22 0.62 -3.95 -12.19
C ASP A 22 1.69 -4.01 -11.10
N VAL A 23 1.38 -3.40 -9.96
CA VAL A 23 2.27 -3.33 -8.81
C VAL A 23 1.76 -4.27 -7.75
N PHE A 24 2.58 -5.25 -7.34
CA PHE A 24 2.21 -6.24 -6.34
C PHE A 24 2.99 -6.04 -5.05
N LEU A 25 2.37 -6.42 -3.93
CA LEU A 25 2.88 -6.18 -2.60
C LEU A 25 2.58 -7.36 -1.68
N GLN A 26 3.57 -7.83 -0.92
CA GLN A 26 3.39 -8.86 0.10
C GLN A 26 4.04 -8.43 1.41
N LEU A 27 3.24 -8.28 2.46
CA LEU A 27 3.74 -7.92 3.79
C LEU A 27 4.44 -9.13 4.42
N ILE A 28 5.65 -8.92 4.92
CA ILE A 28 6.42 -9.94 5.63
C ILE A 28 6.66 -9.45 7.05
N SER A 29 6.40 -10.30 8.03
CA SER A 29 6.65 -10.05 9.45
C SER A 29 7.36 -11.23 10.10
N GLN A 30 7.69 -11.09 11.39
CA GLN A 30 8.26 -12.18 12.17
C GLN A 30 7.29 -13.36 12.35
N ASN A 31 5.98 -13.07 12.31
CA ASN A 31 4.92 -14.05 12.55
C ASN A 31 4.39 -14.69 11.26
N GLY A 32 4.84 -14.23 10.08
CA GLY A 32 4.43 -14.82 8.80
C GLY A 32 4.42 -13.81 7.65
N THR A 33 3.71 -14.16 6.59
CA THR A 33 3.55 -13.33 5.39
C THR A 33 2.07 -13.15 5.05
N SER A 34 1.69 -11.99 4.52
CA SER A 34 0.35 -11.79 3.96
C SER A 34 0.18 -12.56 2.64
N ASP A 35 -1.06 -12.55 2.13
CA ASP A 35 -1.32 -12.78 0.71
C ASP A 35 -0.61 -11.72 -0.16
N VAL A 36 -0.48 -11.99 -1.46
CA VAL A 36 -0.01 -10.99 -2.43
C VAL A 36 -1.16 -10.07 -2.80
N HIS A 37 -0.96 -8.77 -2.63
CA HIS A 37 -1.93 -7.73 -2.94
C HIS A 37 -1.56 -7.03 -4.24
N CYS A 38 -2.50 -6.94 -5.18
CA CYS A 38 -2.35 -6.10 -6.37
C CYS A 38 -2.76 -4.68 -6.01
N LEU A 39 -1.79 -3.76 -5.98
CA LEU A 39 -2.02 -2.36 -5.65
C LEU A 39 -2.61 -1.64 -6.86
N TRP A 40 -3.92 -1.69 -6.98
CA TRP A 40 -4.63 -1.04 -8.07
C TRP A 40 -5.99 -0.55 -7.60
N HIS A 41 -6.42 0.60 -8.11
CA HIS A 41 -7.75 1.11 -7.87
C HIS A 41 -8.35 1.61 -9.20
N PRO A 42 -9.58 1.19 -9.56
CA PRO A 42 -10.17 1.46 -10.87
C PRO A 42 -10.35 2.96 -11.18
N GLN A 43 -10.60 3.76 -10.15
CA GLN A 43 -10.96 5.17 -10.31
C GLN A 43 -9.82 6.14 -9.99
N VAL A 44 -8.72 5.65 -9.39
CA VAL A 44 -7.64 6.52 -8.91
C VAL A 44 -6.33 6.10 -9.57
N PRO A 45 -5.84 6.89 -10.52
CA PRO A 45 -4.55 6.66 -11.15
C PRO A 45 -3.44 6.62 -10.08
N SER A 46 -2.54 5.64 -10.15
CA SER A 46 -1.47 5.43 -9.16
C SER A 46 -0.12 5.23 -9.87
N PHE A 47 0.97 5.38 -9.12
CA PHE A 47 2.35 5.14 -9.56
C PHE A 47 2.85 6.08 -10.67
N HIS A 48 2.35 7.31 -10.67
CA HIS A 48 2.84 8.35 -11.57
C HIS A 48 4.17 8.92 -11.09
N GLN A 49 4.96 9.46 -12.01
CA GLN A 49 6.20 10.14 -11.66
C GLN A 49 5.95 11.21 -10.58
N GLY A 50 6.65 11.11 -9.45
CA GLY A 50 6.49 12.01 -8.30
C GLY A 50 5.26 11.77 -7.43
N SER A 51 4.49 10.71 -7.63
CA SER A 51 3.29 10.42 -6.83
C SER A 51 3.61 9.94 -5.41
N THR A 52 2.65 10.16 -4.51
CA THR A 52 2.57 9.51 -3.21
C THR A 52 1.20 8.83 -3.11
N ASP A 53 1.20 7.51 -3.25
CA ASP A 53 -0.02 6.71 -3.32
C ASP A 53 -0.22 5.94 -2.00
N ARG A 54 -1.45 5.89 -1.49
CA ARG A 54 -1.78 5.28 -0.19
C ARG A 54 -2.85 4.20 -0.35
N PHE A 55 -2.50 2.99 0.10
CA PHE A 55 -3.36 1.81 0.05
C PHE A 55 -3.58 1.25 1.45
N LEU A 56 -4.79 0.78 1.70
CA LEU A 56 -5.13 0.07 2.93
C LEU A 56 -5.22 -1.42 2.64
N LEU A 57 -4.36 -2.20 3.30
CA LEU A 57 -4.31 -3.66 3.16
C LEU A 57 -4.86 -4.30 4.41
N THR A 58 -5.84 -5.19 4.25
CA THR A 58 -6.34 -6.03 5.35
C THR A 58 -5.66 -7.40 5.28
N THR A 59 -4.93 -7.77 6.32
CA THR A 59 -4.35 -9.12 6.46
C THR A 59 -5.36 -10.03 7.16
N ARG A 60 -5.35 -11.32 6.82
CA ARG A 60 -6.24 -12.31 7.47
C ARG A 60 -5.75 -12.68 8.87
N GLU A 61 -4.44 -12.67 9.04
CA GLU A 61 -3.74 -13.03 10.26
C GLU A 61 -3.03 -11.80 10.85
N GLY A 62 -2.85 -11.80 12.17
CA GLY A 62 -2.12 -10.74 12.86
C GLY A 62 -0.64 -10.91 12.56
N LEU A 63 -0.10 -10.05 11.71
CA LEU A 63 1.29 -10.15 11.29
C LEU A 63 2.24 -9.59 12.35
N GLY A 64 1.79 -8.70 13.24
CA GLY A 64 2.68 -8.00 14.17
C GLY A 64 3.64 -7.06 13.43
N ASP A 65 4.85 -6.86 13.95
CA ASP A 65 5.80 -5.91 13.37
C ASP A 65 6.28 -6.33 11.96
N ILE A 66 5.95 -5.50 10.97
CA ILE A 66 6.28 -5.73 9.56
C ILE A 66 7.77 -5.46 9.32
N CYS A 67 8.45 -6.46 8.77
CA CYS A 67 9.91 -6.54 8.71
C CYS A 67 10.53 -6.32 7.31
N THR A 68 9.75 -6.04 6.24
CA THR A 68 10.17 -5.45 4.92
C THR A 68 9.53 -6.18 3.73
N LEU A 69 9.44 -5.49 2.58
CA LEU A 69 8.52 -5.70 1.47
C LEU A 69 9.21 -5.93 0.10
N TYR A 70 8.81 -6.97 -0.67
CA TYR A 70 9.07 -7.19 -2.13
C TYR A 70 7.93 -8.06 -2.72
N SER A 71 7.47 -8.02 -3.98
CA SER A 71 8.12 -7.77 -5.28
C SER A 71 7.21 -6.94 -6.21
N LEU A 72 7.73 -5.79 -6.66
CA LEU A 72 7.08 -4.89 -7.60
C LEU A 72 7.39 -5.39 -9.01
N LEU A 73 6.39 -5.92 -9.73
CA LEU A 73 6.54 -6.32 -11.14
C LEU A 73 6.59 -5.07 -12.04
N GLY A 74 7.65 -4.28 -11.89
CA GLY A 74 7.90 -3.05 -12.63
C GLY A 74 9.36 -2.64 -12.46
N ARG A 75 9.96 -2.07 -13.51
CA ARG A 75 11.35 -1.55 -13.43
C ARG A 75 11.51 -0.39 -12.42
N THR A 76 10.40 0.12 -11.90
CA THR A 76 10.34 1.22 -10.94
C THR A 76 10.65 0.73 -9.53
N ARG A 77 11.67 1.34 -8.92
CA ARG A 77 11.90 1.25 -7.48
C ARG A 77 11.02 2.26 -6.76
N PHE A 78 10.15 1.79 -5.88
CA PHE A 78 9.37 2.63 -4.99
C PHE A 78 10.01 2.65 -3.62
N LYS A 79 9.99 3.80 -2.95
CA LYS A 79 10.17 3.83 -1.49
C LYS A 79 8.83 3.48 -0.86
N CYS A 80 8.81 2.57 0.12
CA CYS A 80 7.59 2.17 0.82
C CYS A 80 7.66 2.51 2.31
N HIS A 81 6.53 2.89 2.88
CA HIS A 81 6.31 2.99 4.32
C HIS A 81 5.04 2.24 4.67
N CYS A 82 5.09 1.39 5.69
CA CYS A 82 3.97 0.55 6.10
C CYS A 82 3.76 0.70 7.60
N LEU A 83 2.55 1.04 8.01
CA LEU A 83 2.17 1.22 9.41
C LEU A 83 0.84 0.52 9.70
N PRO A 84 0.65 -0.06 10.89
CA PRO A 84 -0.68 -0.46 11.34
C PRO A 84 -1.66 0.72 11.26
N PHE A 85 -2.88 0.47 10.80
CA PHE A 85 -3.90 1.49 10.61
C PHE A 85 -5.07 1.27 11.58
N ALA A 86 -5.37 2.30 12.37
CA ALA A 86 -6.55 2.33 13.22
C ALA A 86 -7.60 3.25 12.59
N TRP A 87 -8.79 2.71 12.33
CA TRP A 87 -9.89 3.51 11.77
C TRP A 87 -10.36 4.55 12.80
N PRO A 88 -10.48 5.85 12.42
CA PRO A 88 -11.06 6.86 13.30
C PRO A 88 -12.50 6.49 13.65
N LYS A 89 -12.83 6.39 14.94
CA LYS A 89 -14.14 5.89 15.38
C LYS A 89 -15.30 6.89 15.17
N ASP A 90 -15.01 8.17 14.84
CA ASP A 90 -15.95 9.27 15.10
C ASP A 90 -16.22 10.24 13.93
N GLN A 91 -16.15 9.81 12.66
CA GLN A 91 -16.50 10.71 11.53
C GLN A 91 -17.82 10.33 10.88
N GLY A 92 -18.90 10.96 11.37
CA GLY A 92 -20.16 11.06 10.64
C GLY A 92 -19.94 11.84 9.35
N GLY A 93 -20.01 11.14 8.22
CA GLY A 93 -20.09 11.74 6.89
C GLY A 93 -18.75 12.13 6.26
N ILE A 94 -18.28 11.26 5.34
CA ILE A 94 -17.40 11.56 4.20
C ILE A 94 -16.07 12.25 4.56
N SER A 95 -15.03 11.45 4.79
CA SER A 95 -13.65 11.93 4.87
C SER A 95 -12.96 11.74 3.49
N PRO A 96 -12.63 12.82 2.75
CA PRO A 96 -12.11 12.73 1.38
C PRO A 96 -10.63 12.31 1.29
N ALA A 97 -9.98 11.97 2.41
CA ALA A 97 -8.55 11.65 2.47
C ALA A 97 -8.26 10.22 2.96
N LEU A 98 -9.24 9.32 2.93
CA LEU A 98 -9.03 7.94 3.32
C LEU A 98 -8.13 7.20 2.31
N PRO A 99 -7.24 6.32 2.78
CA PRO A 99 -6.45 5.48 1.88
C PRO A 99 -7.35 4.59 1.03
N LEU A 100 -6.87 4.24 -0.17
CA LEU A 100 -7.59 3.37 -1.08
C LEU A 100 -7.65 1.96 -0.49
N LYS A 101 -8.84 1.50 -0.14
CA LYS A 101 -9.04 0.11 0.26
C LYS A 101 -9.09 -0.75 -1.01
N ILE A 102 -8.21 -1.74 -1.09
CA ILE A 102 -8.08 -2.68 -2.21
C ILE A 102 -8.47 -4.09 -1.80
#